data_AF-A0A0A1DNB4-F1
#
_entry.id   AF-A0A0A1DNB4-F1
#
_cell.length_a   1.000
_cell.length_b   1.000
_cell.length_c   1.000
_cell.angle_alpha   90.00
_cell.angle_beta   90.00
_cell.angle_gamma   90.00
#
_symmetry.space_group_name_H-M   'P 1'
#
loop_
_entity.id
_entity.type
_entity.pdbx_description
1 polymer ?
#
loop_
_entity_poly.entity_id
_entity_poly.type
_entity_poly.pdbx_seq_one_letter_code
_entity_poly.pdbx_strand_id
1 'polypeptide(L)'
;MGTDVVVVPGEVCVKTGVRTREFVVLRGSTTPPWVNVLIIVTIVGWLWASAMAARRYRVEVPFLHRHWDRWRSIRRAALLLGLVGVILACWTSVAGVPHSAAFLGLTVGGVVLGVGNSLVNTVGVTQRGDLLLLTRVHPDAVAAVRAGLRPAHRVSHPDVEAGSA
;
A
#
# COMPACT_ATOMS: atom_id res chain seq x y z
N MET A 1 0.03 19.40 8.75
CA MET A 1 -0.34 18.07 9.29
C MET A 1 0.90 17.20 9.31
N GLY A 2 1.43 16.88 10.49
CA GLY A 2 2.61 16.02 10.63
C GLY A 2 2.31 14.63 10.11
N THR A 3 3.27 14.03 9.40
CA THR A 3 3.18 12.61 9.01
C THR A 3 3.78 11.78 10.14
N ASP A 4 2.93 11.18 10.96
CA ASP A 4 3.39 10.23 11.97
C ASP A 4 3.99 9.01 11.25
N VAL A 5 5.26 8.75 11.55
CA VAL A 5 5.95 7.56 11.04
C VAL A 5 5.72 6.45 12.03
N VAL A 6 4.92 5.46 11.63
CA VAL A 6 4.69 4.26 12.45
C VAL A 6 5.67 3.19 12.03
N VAL A 7 6.55 2.79 12.94
CA VAL A 7 7.50 1.69 12.75
C VAL A 7 6.88 0.42 13.33
N VAL A 8 6.75 -0.62 12.52
CA VAL A 8 6.26 -1.93 12.99
C VAL A 8 7.44 -2.73 13.54
N PRO A 9 7.44 -3.06 14.85
CA PRO A 9 8.53 -3.83 15.43
C PRO A 9 8.51 -5.27 14.92
N GLY A 10 9.66 -5.76 14.43
CA GLY A 10 9.85 -7.15 14.05
C GLY A 10 10.92 -7.33 12.97
N GLU A 11 11.70 -8.41 13.09
CA GLU A 11 12.69 -8.81 12.08
C GLU A 11 12.10 -9.82 11.08
N VAL A 12 10.78 -9.84 10.86
CA VAL A 12 10.10 -10.82 10.01
C VAL A 12 9.39 -10.10 8.88
N CYS A 13 9.73 -10.47 7.64
CA CYS A 13 9.13 -9.90 6.44
C CYS A 13 7.61 -10.07 6.48
N VAL A 14 6.88 -8.95 6.41
CA VAL A 14 5.41 -8.92 6.54
C VAL A 14 4.69 -9.74 5.48
N LYS A 15 5.34 -10.06 4.35
CA LYS A 15 4.72 -10.81 3.25
C LYS A 15 5.13 -12.27 3.19
N THR A 16 6.40 -12.56 3.42
CA THR A 16 6.96 -13.90 3.24
C THR A 16 7.16 -14.67 4.54
N GLY A 17 7.10 -14.02 5.70
CA GLY A 17 7.39 -14.66 6.99
C GLY A 17 8.88 -14.97 7.21
N VAL A 18 9.75 -14.67 6.25
CA VAL A 18 11.21 -14.89 6.36
C VAL A 18 11.83 -13.77 7.18
N ARG A 19 12.83 -14.09 8.01
CA ARG A 19 13.57 -13.07 8.76
C ARG A 19 14.27 -12.08 7.82
N THR A 20 14.13 -10.79 8.11
CA THR A 20 14.76 -9.71 7.35
C THR A 20 15.11 -8.54 8.25
N ARG A 21 16.22 -7.86 7.94
CA ARG A 21 16.64 -6.58 8.53
C ARG A 21 16.31 -5.40 7.61
N GLU A 22 15.73 -5.67 6.45
CA GLU A 22 15.38 -4.65 5.48
C GLU A 22 14.00 -4.06 5.79
N PHE A 23 13.92 -2.73 5.75
CA PHE A 23 12.69 -1.99 5.94
C PHE A 23 12.34 -1.22 4.67
N VAL A 24 11.05 -1.23 4.33
CA VAL A 24 10.51 -0.44 3.21
C VAL A 24 9.49 0.53 3.77
N VAL A 25 9.61 1.78 3.35
CA VAL A 25 8.67 2.85 3.70
C VAL A 25 7.46 2.78 2.77
N LEU A 26 6.33 2.31 3.30
CA LEU A 26 5.05 2.37 2.62
C LEU A 26 4.47 3.78 2.78
N ARG A 27 4.26 4.44 1.64
CA ARG A 27 3.60 5.75 1.56
C ARG A 27 2.29 5.59 0.80
N GLY A 28 1.23 6.21 1.31
CA GLY A 28 -0.04 6.21 0.63
C GLY A 28 -1.02 7.21 1.23
N SER A 29 -2.24 7.16 0.72
CA SER A 29 -3.37 7.89 1.27
C SER A 29 -4.53 6.92 1.50
N THR A 30 -5.15 6.99 2.66
CA THR A 30 -6.42 6.33 2.92
C THR A 30 -7.55 7.34 2.82
N THR A 31 -8.66 6.93 2.24
CA THR A 31 -9.93 7.65 2.31
C THR A 31 -10.86 6.92 3.27
N PRO A 32 -11.69 7.64 4.04
CA PRO A 32 -12.72 7.01 4.84
C PRO A 32 -13.66 6.16 3.96
N PRO A 33 -14.10 4.97 4.42
CA PRO A 33 -14.91 4.07 3.61
C PRO A 33 -16.25 4.67 3.19
N TRP A 34 -16.82 5.62 3.95
CA TRP A 34 -18.04 6.33 3.57
C TRP A 34 -17.88 7.16 2.28
N VAL A 35 -16.66 7.64 1.98
CA VAL A 35 -16.39 8.38 0.75
C VAL A 35 -16.68 7.51 -0.46
N ASN A 36 -16.41 6.20 -0.40
CA ASN A 36 -16.69 5.29 -1.51
C ASN A 36 -18.19 5.19 -1.83
N VAL A 37 -19.10 5.50 -0.90
CA VAL A 37 -20.54 5.54 -1.17
C VAL A 37 -20.89 6.66 -2.16
N LEU A 38 -20.12 7.76 -2.16
CA LEU A 38 -20.35 8.89 -3.06
C LEU A 38 -20.16 8.52 -4.53
N ILE A 39 -19.41 7.45 -4.83
CA ILE A 39 -19.20 7.00 -6.21
C ILE A 39 -20.51 6.61 -6.91
N ILE A 40 -21.51 6.17 -6.12
CA ILE A 40 -22.84 5.79 -6.60
C ILE A 40 -23.62 7.03 -7.03
N VAL A 41 -23.43 8.14 -6.32
CA VAL A 41 -24.16 9.39 -6.57
C VAL A 41 -23.49 10.16 -7.70
N THR A 42 -22.18 10.45 -7.58
CA THR A 42 -21.44 11.19 -8.60
C THR A 42 -19.95 10.85 -8.55
N ILE A 43 -19.33 10.64 -9.71
CA ILE A 43 -17.87 10.43 -9.83
C ILE A 43 -17.11 11.69 -9.42
N VAL A 44 -17.60 12.88 -9.79
CA VAL A 44 -16.93 14.17 -9.51
C VAL A 44 -16.91 14.47 -8.01
N GLY A 45 -18.04 14.32 -7.33
CA GLY A 45 -18.16 14.48 -5.89
C GLY A 45 -17.33 13.44 -5.13
N TRP A 46 -17.27 12.20 -5.62
CA TRP A 46 -16.37 11.18 -5.07
C TRP A 46 -14.89 11.59 -5.18
N LEU A 47 -14.45 12.11 -6.34
CA LEU A 47 -13.07 12.58 -6.54
C LEU A 47 -12.74 13.73 -5.59
N TRP A 48 -13.63 14.73 -5.49
CA TRP A 48 -13.42 15.88 -4.62
C TRP A 48 -13.39 15.48 -3.14
N ALA A 49 -14.37 14.69 -2.69
CA ALA A 49 -14.40 14.20 -1.32
C ALA A 49 -13.18 13.33 -0.99
N SER A 50 -12.73 12.49 -1.94
CA SER A 50 -11.51 11.70 -1.80
C SER A 50 -10.27 12.58 -1.64
N ALA A 51 -10.16 13.65 -2.43
CA ALA A 51 -9.04 14.58 -2.34
C ALA A 51 -9.00 15.33 -1.00
N MET A 52 -10.16 15.75 -0.48
CA MET A 52 -10.25 16.49 0.78
C MET A 52 -10.09 15.59 2.01
N ALA A 53 -10.64 14.37 1.97
CA ALA A 53 -10.61 13.45 3.09
C ALA A 53 -9.38 12.52 3.09
N ALA A 54 -8.51 12.62 2.09
CA ALA A 54 -7.31 11.81 1.99
C ALA A 54 -6.34 12.10 3.15
N ARG A 55 -6.16 11.10 4.02
CA ARG A 55 -5.12 11.15 5.05
C ARG A 55 -3.86 10.47 4.52
N ARG A 56 -2.76 11.21 4.48
CA ARG A 56 -1.45 10.67 4.09
C ARG A 56 -0.87 9.88 5.25
N TYR A 57 -0.33 8.70 4.96
CA TYR A 57 0.35 7.89 5.95
C TYR A 57 1.74 7.50 5.46
N ARG A 58 2.64 7.29 6.44
CA ARG A 58 3.98 6.77 6.24
C ARG A 58 4.23 5.66 7.26
N VAL A 59 4.32 4.42 6.80
CA VAL A 59 4.51 3.25 7.66
C VAL A 59 5.79 2.54 7.23
N GLU A 60 6.68 2.27 8.17
CA GLU A 60 7.90 1.53 7.91
C GLU A 60 7.69 0.08 8.34
N VAL A 61 7.80 -0.84 7.38
CA VAL A 61 7.54 -2.27 7.59
C VAL A 61 8.73 -3.11 7.15
N PRO A 62 9.02 -4.21 7.85
CA PRO A 62 10.05 -5.15 7.44
C PRO A 62 9.60 -5.84 6.14
N PHE A 63 10.28 -5.57 5.03
CA PHE A 63 9.89 -6.06 3.70
C PHE A 63 11.15 -6.31 2.86
N LEU A 64 11.21 -7.46 2.20
CA LEU A 64 12.35 -7.81 1.36
C LEU A 64 12.36 -6.98 0.06
N HIS A 65 13.46 -6.28 -0.22
CA HIS A 65 13.57 -5.38 -1.39
C HIS A 65 13.27 -6.08 -2.71
N ARG A 66 13.69 -7.34 -2.88
CA ARG A 66 13.42 -8.12 -4.09
C ARG A 66 11.93 -8.21 -4.44
N HIS A 67 11.06 -8.37 -3.44
CA HIS A 67 9.61 -8.41 -3.66
C HIS A 67 9.05 -7.02 -3.98
N TRP A 68 9.61 -5.99 -3.33
CA TRP A 68 9.22 -4.60 -3.57
C TRP A 68 9.55 -4.15 -4.98
N ASP A 69 10.75 -4.47 -5.47
CA ASP A 69 11.20 -4.13 -6.81
C ASP A 69 10.39 -4.87 -7.88
N ARG A 70 10.10 -6.16 -7.68
CA ARG A 70 9.22 -6.93 -8.55
C ARG A 70 7.81 -6.34 -8.60
N TRP A 71 7.24 -5.96 -7.45
CA TRP A 71 5.94 -5.29 -7.44
C TRP A 71 5.98 -3.97 -8.21
N ARG A 72 7.03 -3.17 -8.01
CA ARG A 72 7.19 -1.85 -8.64
C ARG A 72 7.35 -1.96 -10.16
N SER A 73 8.09 -2.94 -10.65
CA SER A 73 8.27 -3.17 -12.08
C SER A 73 6.97 -3.60 -12.75
N ILE A 74 6.25 -4.57 -12.17
CA ILE A 74 4.96 -5.02 -12.70
C ILE A 74 3.92 -3.90 -12.64
N ARG A 75 3.91 -3.09 -11.57
CA ARG A 75 3.02 -1.93 -11.47
C ARG A 75 3.27 -0.91 -12.58
N ARG A 76 4.54 -0.63 -12.92
CA ARG A 76 4.88 0.24 -14.04
C ARG A 76 4.41 -0.35 -15.37
N ALA A 77 4.65 -1.64 -15.60
CA ALA A 77 4.19 -2.31 -16.81
C ALA A 77 2.66 -2.25 -16.95
N ALA A 78 1.92 -2.52 -15.87
CA ALA A 78 0.47 -2.42 -15.82
C ALA A 78 -0.05 -1.01 -16.15
N LEU A 79 0.60 0.03 -15.60
CA LEU A 79 0.26 1.43 -15.88
C LEU A 79 0.54 1.81 -17.34
N LEU A 80 1.69 1.39 -17.87
CA LEU A 80 2.04 1.64 -19.27
C LEU A 80 1.07 0.95 -20.21
N LEU A 81 0.73 -0.32 -19.95
CA LEU A 81 -0.26 -1.06 -20.73
C LEU A 81 -1.63 -0.36 -20.69
N GLY A 82 -2.03 0.11 -19.51
CA GLY A 82 -3.24 0.89 -19.32
C GLY A 82 -3.27 2.17 -20.15
N LEU A 83 -2.21 2.99 -20.04
CA LEU A 83 -2.07 4.25 -20.78
C LEU A 83 -2.05 4.04 -22.29
N VAL A 84 -1.29 3.06 -22.77
CA VAL A 84 -1.22 2.72 -24.20
C VAL A 84 -2.60 2.32 -24.71
N GLY A 85 -3.35 1.52 -23.96
CA GLY A 85 -4.73 1.16 -24.31
C GLY A 85 -5.64 2.37 -24.48
N VAL A 86 -5.60 3.32 -23.54
CA VAL A 86 -6.40 4.56 -23.61
C VAL A 86 -5.98 5.43 -24.80
N ILE A 87 -4.68 5.64 -25.00
CA ILE A 87 -4.16 6.45 -26.11
C ILE A 87 -4.58 5.86 -27.46
N LEU A 88 -4.45 4.55 -27.64
CA LEU A 88 -4.86 3.87 -28.86
C LEU A 88 -6.38 3.93 -29.07
N ALA A 89 -7.18 3.74 -28.01
CA ALA A 89 -8.63 3.84 -28.10
C ALA A 89 -9.08 5.26 -28.53
N CYS A 90 -8.48 6.31 -27.97
CA CYS A 90 -8.75 7.70 -28.37
C CYS A 90 -8.34 7.96 -29.82
N TRP A 91 -7.10 7.60 -30.18
CA TRP A 91 -6.57 7.81 -31.53
C TRP A 91 -7.43 7.12 -32.60
N THR A 92 -7.75 5.84 -32.38
CA THR A 92 -8.55 5.05 -33.34
C THR A 92 -10.00 5.52 -33.43
N SER A 93 -10.57 6.02 -32.34
CA SER A 93 -11.91 6.62 -32.35
C SER A 93 -11.94 7.93 -33.16
N VAL A 94 -10.92 8.79 -33.01
CA VAL A 94 -10.79 10.03 -33.81
C VAL A 94 -10.53 9.70 -35.28
N ALA A 95 -9.77 8.66 -35.58
CA ALA A 95 -9.48 8.22 -36.94
C ALA A 95 -10.63 7.44 -37.62
N GLY A 96 -11.74 7.19 -36.93
CA GLY A 96 -12.90 6.48 -37.48
C GLY A 96 -12.66 4.99 -37.73
N VAL A 97 -11.68 4.38 -37.05
CA VAL A 97 -11.36 2.96 -37.24
C VAL A 97 -12.48 2.10 -36.61
N PRO A 98 -13.08 1.14 -37.35
CA PRO A 98 -14.05 0.23 -36.78
C PRO A 98 -13.42 -0.60 -35.65
N HIS A 99 -14.20 -0.87 -34.60
CA HIS A 99 -13.77 -1.63 -33.42
C HIS A 99 -12.69 -0.95 -32.56
N SER A 100 -12.62 0.38 -32.52
CA SER A 100 -11.74 1.14 -31.60
C SER A 100 -11.89 0.73 -30.13
N ALA A 101 -13.06 0.25 -29.72
CA ALA A 101 -13.33 -0.28 -28.39
C ALA A 101 -12.44 -1.50 -28.04
N ALA A 102 -11.92 -2.25 -29.01
CA ALA A 102 -11.03 -3.38 -28.74
C ALA A 102 -9.75 -2.95 -28.00
N PHE A 103 -9.27 -1.72 -28.23
CA PHE A 103 -8.10 -1.16 -27.52
C PHE A 103 -8.37 -0.86 -26.05
N LEU A 104 -9.64 -0.71 -25.64
CA LEU A 104 -10.01 -0.66 -24.22
C LEU A 104 -9.69 -1.98 -23.52
N GLY A 105 -9.63 -3.11 -24.25
CA GLY A 105 -9.17 -4.39 -23.72
C GLY A 105 -7.75 -4.32 -23.13
N LEU A 106 -6.85 -3.56 -23.75
CA LEU A 106 -5.51 -3.32 -23.20
C LEU A 106 -5.58 -2.52 -21.89
N THR A 107 -6.49 -1.56 -21.81
CA THR A 107 -6.73 -0.78 -20.59
C THR A 107 -7.20 -1.68 -19.45
N VAL A 108 -8.21 -2.50 -19.72
CA VAL A 108 -8.74 -3.48 -18.75
C VAL A 108 -7.64 -4.47 -18.34
N GLY A 109 -6.86 -4.99 -19.29
CA GLY A 109 -5.73 -5.88 -19.02
C GLY A 109 -4.68 -5.25 -18.11
N GLY A 110 -4.33 -3.98 -18.34
CA GLY A 110 -3.44 -3.21 -17.48
C GLY A 110 -3.99 -3.05 -16.06
N VAL A 111 -5.28 -2.75 -15.91
CA VAL A 111 -5.95 -2.65 -14.60
C VAL A 111 -5.93 -3.98 -13.87
N VAL A 112 -6.34 -5.08 -14.53
CA VAL A 112 -6.36 -6.42 -13.94
C VAL A 112 -4.96 -6.84 -13.50
N LEU A 113 -3.95 -6.65 -14.35
CA LEU A 113 -2.56 -6.94 -14.00
C LEU A 113 -2.09 -6.12 -12.79
N GLY A 114 -2.42 -4.82 -12.75
CA GLY A 114 -2.07 -3.93 -11.65
C GLY A 114 -2.73 -4.33 -10.33
N VAL A 115 -4.02 -4.66 -10.36
CA VAL A 115 -4.78 -5.12 -9.19
C VAL A 115 -4.29 -6.48 -8.72
N GLY A 116 -4.16 -7.45 -9.62
CA GLY A 116 -3.64 -8.78 -9.31
C GLY A 116 -2.24 -8.74 -8.69
N ASN A 117 -1.33 -7.96 -9.29
CA ASN A 117 0.00 -7.72 -8.72
C ASN A 117 -0.07 -7.09 -7.32
N SER A 118 -1.01 -6.16 -7.10
CA SER A 118 -1.18 -5.52 -5.79
C SER A 118 -1.70 -6.49 -4.74
N LEU A 119 -2.64 -7.37 -5.10
CA LEU A 119 -3.16 -8.40 -4.20
C LEU A 119 -2.08 -9.41 -3.80
N VAL A 120 -1.28 -9.86 -4.77
CA VAL A 120 -0.28 -10.91 -4.58
C VAL A 120 0.98 -10.37 -3.91
N ASN A 121 1.49 -9.21 -4.31
CA ASN A 121 2.84 -8.76 -3.93
C ASN A 121 2.88 -7.61 -2.92
N THR A 122 1.74 -7.08 -2.47
CA THR A 122 1.71 -5.99 -1.48
C THR A 122 1.07 -6.40 -0.16
N VAL A 123 1.31 -5.57 0.85
CA VAL A 123 0.50 -5.50 2.05
C VAL A 123 -0.55 -4.43 1.85
N GLY A 124 -1.79 -4.70 2.26
CA GLY A 124 -2.82 -3.68 2.27
C GLY A 124 -2.69 -2.78 3.49
N VAL A 125 -3.05 -1.52 3.35
CA VAL A 125 -3.24 -0.61 4.47
C VAL A 125 -4.68 -0.14 4.40
N THR A 126 -5.42 -0.32 5.48
CA THR A 126 -6.79 0.19 5.60
C THR A 126 -6.91 1.00 6.88
N GLN A 127 -7.73 2.04 6.84
CA GLN A 127 -8.00 2.88 8.00
C GLN A 127 -9.31 2.43 8.64
N ARG A 128 -9.31 2.21 9.95
CA ARG A 128 -10.51 1.91 10.74
C ARG A 128 -10.57 2.86 11.93
N GLY A 129 -11.41 3.89 11.82
CA GLY A 129 -11.40 5.00 12.77
C GLY A 129 -10.06 5.75 12.71
N ASP A 130 -9.39 5.89 13.85
CA ASP A 130 -8.05 6.50 13.94
C ASP A 130 -6.91 5.48 13.82
N LEU A 131 -7.22 4.20 13.60
CA LEU A 131 -6.22 3.14 13.48
C LEU A 131 -5.89 2.83 12.02
N LEU A 132 -4.60 2.67 11.74
CA LEU A 132 -4.12 2.09 10.49
C LEU A 132 -3.89 0.59 10.69
N LEU A 133 -4.59 -0.21 9.89
CA LEU A 133 -4.53 -1.66 9.91
C LEU A 133 -3.76 -2.16 8.69
N LEU A 134 -2.71 -2.92 8.95
CA LEU A 134 -2.04 -3.71 7.92
C LEU A 134 -2.87 -4.96 7.64
N THR A 135 -3.26 -5.16 6.39
CA THR A 135 -4.02 -6.31 5.93
C THR A 135 -3.17 -7.16 4.98
N ARG A 136 -3.49 -8.45 4.86
CA ARG A 136 -2.72 -9.40 4.03
C ARG A 136 -1.27 -9.56 4.50
N VAL A 137 -1.10 -9.59 5.83
CA VAL A 137 0.19 -9.85 6.51
C VAL A 137 0.35 -11.36 6.73
N HIS A 138 1.56 -11.86 6.61
CA HIS A 138 1.91 -13.26 6.86
C HIS A 138 1.68 -13.63 8.35
N PRO A 139 1.12 -14.82 8.65
CA PRO A 139 0.88 -15.24 10.04
C PRO A 139 2.11 -15.16 10.95
N ASP A 140 3.28 -15.55 10.44
CA ASP A 140 4.54 -15.50 11.23
C ASP A 140 4.96 -14.08 11.58
N ALA A 141 4.73 -13.11 10.68
CA ALA A 141 4.99 -11.72 10.97
C ALA A 141 4.01 -11.20 12.05
N VAL A 142 2.74 -11.63 12.01
CA VAL A 142 1.77 -11.31 13.07
C VAL A 142 2.21 -11.92 14.40
N ALA A 143 2.69 -13.17 14.41
CA ALA A 143 3.20 -13.83 15.60
C ALA A 143 4.43 -13.10 16.16
N ALA A 144 5.36 -12.68 15.31
CA ALA A 144 6.55 -11.92 15.70
C ALA A 144 6.19 -10.56 16.30
N VAL A 145 5.25 -9.82 15.68
CA VAL A 145 4.75 -8.55 16.23
C VAL A 145 4.07 -8.77 17.58
N ARG A 146 3.20 -9.78 17.71
CA ARG A 146 2.54 -10.10 18.99
C ARG A 146 3.53 -10.52 20.08
N ALA A 147 4.60 -11.23 19.71
CA ALA A 147 5.66 -11.61 20.63
C ALA A 147 6.48 -10.39 21.08
N GLY A 148 6.78 -9.46 20.17
CA GLY A 148 7.49 -8.21 20.48
C GLY A 148 6.65 -7.14 21.20
N LEU A 149 5.32 -7.21 21.06
CA LEU A 149 4.36 -6.37 21.80
C LEU A 149 4.10 -6.87 23.22
N ARG A 150 4.58 -8.07 23.61
CA ARG A 150 4.66 -8.40 25.03
C ARG A 150 5.51 -7.31 25.68
N PRO A 151 5.05 -6.66 26.76
CA PRO A 151 5.80 -5.59 27.38
C PRO A 151 7.20 -6.11 27.60
N ALA A 152 8.17 -5.49 26.91
CA ALA A 152 9.56 -5.79 27.11
C ALA A 152 9.74 -5.80 28.63
N HIS A 153 10.12 -6.96 29.15
CA HIS A 153 10.56 -7.09 30.52
C HIS A 153 11.42 -5.87 30.77
N ARG A 154 10.95 -4.96 31.64
CA ARG A 154 11.61 -3.69 31.91
C ARG A 154 13.04 -4.08 32.26
N VAL A 155 13.97 -3.91 31.31
CA VAL A 155 15.38 -4.10 31.56
C VAL A 155 15.71 -2.89 32.41
N SER A 156 15.54 -3.05 33.72
CA SER A 156 16.10 -2.18 34.72
C SER A 156 17.60 -2.19 34.43
N HIS A 157 18.08 -1.16 33.73
CA HIS A 157 19.49 -0.83 33.69
C HIS A 157 19.90 -0.63 35.15
N PRO A 158 20.73 -1.51 35.74
CA PRO A 158 21.21 -1.32 37.10
C PRO A 158 22.34 -0.27 37.18
N ASP A 159 22.65 0.42 36.08
CA ASP A 159 23.84 1.26 35.97
C ASP A 159 23.49 2.74 35.78
N VAL A 160 22.69 3.32 36.69
CA VAL A 160 22.58 4.79 36.85
C VAL A 160 22.44 5.17 38.34
N GLU A 161 23.21 4.55 39.22
CA GLU A 161 23.44 5.08 40.59
C GLU A 161 24.90 4.84 41.00
N ALA A 162 25.84 5.40 40.24
CA ALA A 162 27.22 5.54 40.68
C ALA A 162 27.79 6.82 40.06
N GLY A 163 27.47 7.98 40.64
CA GLY A 163 28.15 9.21 40.23
C GLY A 163 27.38 10.51 40.47
N SER A 164 27.09 10.83 41.72
CA SER A 164 27.16 12.23 42.17
C SER A 164 27.58 12.25 43.63
N ALA A 165 28.86 12.57 43.81
CA ALA A 165 29.46 12.96 45.09
C ALA A 165 28.89 14.29 45.58
#